data_AF-A0A7C9VY58-F1
#
_entry.id   AF-A0A7C9VY58-F1
#
_cell.length_a   1.000
_cell.length_b   1.000
_cell.length_c   1.000
_cell.angle_alpha   90.00
_cell.angle_beta   90.00
_cell.angle_gamma   90.00
#
_symmetry.space_group_name_H-M   'P 1'
#
loop_
_entity.id
_entity.type
_entity.pdbx_description
1 polymer ?
#
loop_
_entity_poly.entity_id
_entity_poly.type
_entity_poly.pdbx_seq_one_letter_code
_entity_poly.pdbx_strand_id
1 'polypeptide(L)'
;MSAALVAALRSKPLPSPALLVSGGTRDAWLDDDLQLSLWICYELRTHGFDDADPAWEDNSFLAQFHLALEARWEAALRTLTESTQPAVLSDEGHAELRKHHAFWQPRREMRSVLRDIQGDAYGARSERAHSVLFTVTLRDLDCFVGVDEMPAPTLALVNAMSLFGLHQRLVGALVGFLTAVDTIGGDPFAQLLPVQCPPDDVRLGFTVCHELHARLTQHVHSSLQAGRTSLRGRWLVPQGRVNVGC
;
A
#
# COMPACT_ATOMS: atom_id res chain seq x y z
N MET A 1 -1.24 -15.38 9.43
CA MET A 1 -2.42 -15.05 8.60
C MET A 1 -2.03 -15.14 7.13
N SER A 2 -1.08 -14.34 6.66
CA SER A 2 -0.55 -14.33 5.29
C SER A 2 -0.10 -15.72 4.80
N ALA A 3 0.71 -16.44 5.56
CA ALA A 3 1.15 -17.80 5.20
C ALA A 3 -0.03 -18.80 5.05
N ALA A 4 -1.03 -18.70 5.93
CA ALA A 4 -2.23 -19.55 5.86
C ALA A 4 -3.11 -19.18 4.66
N LEU A 5 -3.23 -17.89 4.35
CA LEU A 5 -3.92 -17.38 3.16
C LEU A 5 -3.26 -17.91 1.88
N VAL A 6 -1.93 -17.77 1.74
CA VAL A 6 -1.18 -18.30 0.58
C VAL A 6 -1.37 -19.81 0.43
N ALA A 7 -1.30 -20.56 1.53
CA ALA A 7 -1.54 -22.00 1.49
C ALA A 7 -2.96 -22.35 1.04
N ALA A 8 -3.97 -21.60 1.50
CA ALA A 8 -5.36 -21.81 1.12
C ALA A 8 -5.64 -21.48 -0.35
N LEU A 9 -5.05 -20.39 -0.87
CA LEU A 9 -5.27 -19.93 -2.24
C LEU A 9 -4.80 -20.93 -3.30
N ARG A 10 -3.78 -21.74 -2.99
CA ARG A 10 -3.22 -22.77 -3.90
C ARG A 10 -4.09 -24.02 -4.06
N SER A 11 -5.23 -24.08 -3.39
CA SER A 11 -6.15 -25.22 -3.42
C SER A 11 -7.56 -24.73 -3.60
N LYS A 12 -8.40 -25.56 -4.23
CA LYS A 12 -9.82 -25.27 -4.39
C LYS A 12 -10.45 -24.88 -3.04
N PRO A 13 -11.21 -23.78 -2.96
CA PRO A 13 -11.83 -23.35 -1.72
C PRO A 13 -12.78 -24.42 -1.19
N LEU A 14 -12.71 -24.63 0.12
CA LEU A 14 -13.72 -25.41 0.84
C LEU A 14 -15.05 -24.64 0.85
N PRO A 15 -16.20 -25.32 1.06
CA PRO A 15 -17.50 -24.65 1.17
C PRO A 15 -17.57 -23.57 2.26
N SER A 16 -16.79 -23.74 3.34
CA SER A 16 -16.65 -22.77 4.44
C SER A 16 -15.18 -22.70 4.87
N PRO A 17 -14.33 -21.95 4.14
CA PRO A 17 -12.91 -21.86 4.46
C PRO A 17 -12.72 -21.07 5.75
N ALA A 18 -11.85 -21.58 6.63
CA ALA A 18 -11.49 -20.90 7.88
C ALA A 18 -10.46 -19.80 7.63
N LEU A 19 -10.87 -18.71 6.98
CA LEU A 19 -10.05 -17.51 6.84
C LEU A 19 -10.12 -16.69 8.14
N LEU A 20 -9.06 -16.78 8.95
CA LEU A 20 -9.01 -16.12 10.26
C LEU A 20 -8.40 -14.73 10.14
N VAL A 21 -9.16 -13.71 10.51
CA VAL A 21 -8.60 -12.39 10.82
C VAL A 21 -8.08 -12.41 12.25
N SER A 22 -6.76 -12.40 12.40
CA SER A 22 -6.17 -12.20 13.72
C SER A 22 -6.35 -10.74 14.12
N GLY A 23 -6.80 -10.50 15.36
CA GLY A 23 -6.89 -9.16 15.93
C GLY A 23 -5.54 -8.44 16.03
N GLY A 24 -4.43 -9.19 15.97
CA GLY A 24 -3.05 -8.71 16.01
C GLY A 24 -2.71 -7.85 17.23
N THR A 25 -1.66 -8.22 17.97
CA THR A 25 -1.24 -7.44 19.15
C THR A 25 -0.28 -6.29 18.82
N ARG A 26 0.10 -6.15 17.54
CA ARG A 26 1.03 -5.13 17.05
C ARG A 26 0.26 -4.01 16.36
N ASP A 27 0.87 -2.82 16.38
CA ASP A 27 0.46 -1.68 15.59
C ASP A 27 0.24 -2.09 14.12
N ALA A 28 -0.91 -1.73 13.55
CA ALA A 28 -1.35 -2.23 12.25
C ALA A 28 -0.33 -1.95 11.11
N TRP A 29 0.36 -0.82 11.15
CA TRP A 29 1.37 -0.42 10.16
C TRP A 29 2.72 -1.14 10.33
N LEU A 30 2.98 -1.79 11.47
CA LEU A 30 4.16 -2.65 11.71
C LEU A 30 3.81 -4.15 11.69
N ASP A 31 2.53 -4.48 11.60
CA ASP A 31 2.06 -5.85 11.54
C ASP A 31 2.27 -6.42 10.14
N ASP A 32 3.41 -7.06 9.94
CA ASP A 32 3.81 -7.70 8.68
C ASP A 32 2.79 -8.67 8.12
N ASP A 33 2.15 -9.43 9.00
CA ASP A 33 1.22 -10.46 8.62
C ASP A 33 -0.10 -9.82 8.15
N LEU A 34 -0.53 -8.73 8.79
CA LEU A 34 -1.63 -7.89 8.32
C LEU A 34 -1.31 -7.24 6.97
N GLN A 35 -0.16 -6.57 6.85
CA GLN A 35 0.18 -5.80 5.66
C GLN A 35 0.39 -6.70 4.43
N LEU A 36 1.00 -7.87 4.60
CA LEU A 36 1.14 -8.84 3.51
C LEU A 36 -0.21 -9.45 3.13
N SER A 37 -1.06 -9.80 4.09
CA SER A 37 -2.41 -10.31 3.79
C SER A 37 -3.28 -9.29 3.05
N LEU A 38 -3.24 -8.02 3.43
CA LEU A 38 -3.95 -6.94 2.73
C LEU A 38 -3.45 -6.80 1.29
N TRP A 39 -2.14 -6.78 1.10
CA TRP A 39 -1.54 -6.66 -0.23
C TRP A 39 -1.99 -7.81 -1.13
N ILE A 40 -1.93 -9.06 -0.64
CA ILE A 40 -2.41 -10.25 -1.38
C ILE A 40 -3.89 -10.08 -1.78
N CYS A 41 -4.74 -9.60 -0.87
CA CYS A 41 -6.16 -9.37 -1.17
C CYS A 41 -6.38 -8.26 -2.21
N TYR A 42 -5.54 -7.22 -2.21
CA TYR A 42 -5.59 -6.17 -3.22
C TYR A 42 -5.14 -6.66 -4.60
N GLU A 43 -4.07 -7.45 -4.67
CA GLU A 43 -3.60 -8.05 -5.92
C GLU A 43 -4.61 -9.03 -6.50
N LEU A 44 -5.22 -9.89 -5.68
CA LEU A 44 -6.28 -10.79 -6.13
C LEU A 44 -7.49 -10.06 -6.73
N ARG A 45 -7.78 -8.85 -6.24
CA ARG A 45 -8.91 -8.04 -6.73
C ARG A 45 -8.62 -7.36 -8.07
N THR A 46 -7.35 -7.20 -8.43
CA THR A 46 -6.94 -6.35 -9.57
C THR A 46 -6.21 -7.09 -10.68
N HIS A 47 -5.42 -8.11 -10.34
CA HIS A 47 -4.60 -8.87 -11.28
C HIS A 47 -4.76 -10.39 -11.12
N GLY A 48 -4.83 -10.91 -9.89
CA GLY A 48 -4.77 -12.34 -9.61
C GLY A 48 -3.33 -12.87 -9.46
N PHE A 49 -3.20 -14.17 -9.15
CA PHE A 49 -1.91 -14.86 -9.06
C PHE A 49 -1.95 -16.15 -9.89
N ASP A 50 -0.86 -16.45 -10.61
CA ASP A 50 -0.76 -17.65 -11.45
C ASP A 50 -0.89 -18.96 -10.67
N ASP A 51 -0.51 -18.98 -9.38
CA ASP A 51 -0.55 -20.15 -8.52
C ASP A 51 -1.80 -20.24 -7.63
N ALA A 52 -2.75 -19.30 -7.78
CA ALA A 52 -4.04 -19.36 -7.08
C ALA A 52 -5.05 -20.22 -7.85
N ASP A 53 -5.85 -21.02 -7.13
CA ASP A 53 -6.93 -21.80 -7.72
C ASP A 53 -8.04 -20.87 -8.24
N PRO A 54 -8.46 -20.96 -9.52
CA PRO A 54 -9.44 -20.04 -10.11
C PRO A 54 -10.80 -20.02 -9.40
N ALA A 55 -11.15 -21.07 -8.64
CA ALA A 55 -12.40 -21.09 -7.89
C ALA A 55 -12.45 -20.06 -6.73
N TRP A 56 -11.33 -19.37 -6.44
CA TRP A 56 -11.31 -18.25 -5.48
C TRP A 56 -11.82 -16.92 -6.04
N GLU A 57 -11.90 -16.73 -7.37
CA GLU A 57 -12.21 -15.43 -8.01
C GLU A 57 -13.51 -14.80 -7.47
N ASP A 58 -14.57 -15.60 -7.33
CA ASP A 58 -15.89 -15.15 -6.85
C ASP A 58 -16.20 -15.60 -5.40
N ASN A 59 -15.17 -15.98 -4.63
CA ASN A 59 -15.38 -16.55 -3.31
C ASN A 59 -15.80 -15.49 -2.27
N SER A 60 -17.03 -15.61 -1.75
CA SER A 60 -17.57 -14.63 -0.77
C SER A 60 -16.87 -14.63 0.59
N PHE A 61 -16.18 -15.71 0.98
CA PHE A 61 -15.42 -15.73 2.23
C PHE A 61 -14.11 -14.96 2.09
N LEU A 62 -13.45 -15.05 0.93
CA LEU A 62 -12.29 -14.22 0.62
C LEU A 62 -12.67 -12.73 0.61
N ALA A 63 -13.82 -12.38 0.03
CA ALA A 63 -14.34 -11.02 0.06
C ALA A 63 -14.62 -10.52 1.49
N GLN A 64 -15.26 -11.34 2.34
CA GLN A 64 -15.50 -11.00 3.75
C GLN A 64 -14.21 -10.85 4.55
N PHE A 65 -13.25 -11.75 4.33
CA PHE A 65 -11.92 -11.68 4.94
C PHE A 65 -11.22 -10.37 4.57
N HIS A 66 -11.22 -10.01 3.29
CA HIS A 66 -10.65 -8.75 2.81
C HIS A 66 -11.31 -7.53 3.49
N LEU A 67 -12.64 -7.45 3.51
CA LEU A 67 -13.37 -6.35 4.15
C LEU A 67 -13.04 -6.21 5.64
N ALA A 68 -12.85 -7.32 6.35
CA ALA A 68 -12.47 -7.29 7.76
C ALA A 68 -11.03 -6.78 7.96
N LEU A 69 -10.10 -7.11 7.06
CA LEU A 69 -8.75 -6.53 7.09
C LEU A 69 -8.77 -5.03 6.77
N GLU A 70 -9.54 -4.61 5.76
CA GLU A 70 -9.69 -3.18 5.41
C GLU A 70 -10.28 -2.39 6.56
N ALA A 71 -11.30 -2.91 7.24
CA ALA A 71 -11.91 -2.26 8.38
C ALA A 71 -10.90 -2.05 9.52
N ARG A 72 -10.08 -3.07 9.83
CA ARG A 72 -8.98 -2.95 10.81
C ARG A 72 -7.94 -1.93 10.35
N TRP A 73 -7.58 -1.94 9.07
CA TRP A 73 -6.57 -1.05 8.53
C TRP A 73 -7.02 0.41 8.51
N GLU A 74 -8.21 0.68 8.00
CA GLU A 74 -8.79 2.02 7.98
C GLU A 74 -8.95 2.59 9.40
N ALA A 75 -9.43 1.77 10.34
CA ALA A 75 -9.55 2.18 11.73
C ALA A 75 -8.18 2.64 12.28
N ALA A 76 -7.11 1.89 11.99
CA ALA A 76 -5.76 2.29 12.38
C ALA A 76 -5.29 3.58 11.68
N LEU A 77 -5.52 3.71 10.37
CA LEU A 77 -5.14 4.92 9.62
C LEU A 77 -5.81 6.18 10.16
N ARG A 78 -7.08 6.09 10.59
CA ARG A 78 -7.83 7.20 11.17
C ARG A 78 -7.32 7.65 12.55
N THR A 79 -6.49 6.84 13.21
CA THR A 79 -5.83 7.22 14.47
C THR A 79 -4.48 7.91 14.26
N LEU A 80 -3.96 7.93 13.03
CA LEU A 80 -2.67 8.53 12.76
C LEU A 80 -2.70 10.04 12.93
N THR A 81 -1.61 10.55 13.47
CA THR A 81 -1.29 11.97 13.59
C THR A 81 0.16 12.16 13.18
N GLU A 82 0.48 13.31 12.58
CA GLU A 82 1.85 13.67 12.17
C GLU A 82 2.72 13.91 13.41
N SER A 83 3.22 12.83 13.98
CA SER A 83 3.95 12.80 15.24
C SER A 83 5.35 12.25 15.06
N THR A 84 5.60 11.54 13.96
CA THR A 84 6.90 10.96 13.65
C THR A 84 7.76 11.97 12.90
N GLN A 85 8.93 12.29 13.45
CA GLN A 85 9.94 13.05 12.73
C GLN A 85 10.70 12.13 11.74
N PRO A 86 10.78 12.49 10.43
CA PRO A 86 11.57 11.74 9.47
C PRO A 86 13.05 11.67 9.87
N ALA A 87 13.69 10.53 9.63
CA ALA A 87 15.11 10.36 9.90
C ALA A 87 15.97 11.08 8.84
N VAL A 88 17.09 11.67 9.27
CA VAL A 88 18.11 12.17 8.35
C VAL A 88 18.89 10.97 7.79
N LEU A 89 18.84 10.79 6.48
CA LEU A 89 19.45 9.65 5.80
C LEU A 89 20.81 10.03 5.21
N SER A 90 21.76 9.08 5.23
CA SER A 90 22.99 9.15 4.43
C SER A 90 22.70 8.92 2.95
N ASP A 91 23.68 9.09 2.06
CA ASP A 91 23.54 8.76 0.63
C ASP A 91 23.14 7.29 0.42
N GLU A 92 23.70 6.38 1.22
CA GLU A 92 23.33 4.97 1.26
C GLU A 92 21.86 4.79 1.70
N GLY A 93 21.42 5.51 2.75
CA GLY A 93 20.04 5.52 3.19
C GLY A 93 19.07 6.00 2.11
N HIS A 94 19.43 7.04 1.36
CA HIS A 94 18.64 7.50 0.21
C HIS A 94 18.63 6.47 -0.92
N ALA A 95 19.73 5.72 -1.14
CA ALA A 95 19.76 4.63 -2.11
C ALA A 95 18.85 3.46 -1.71
N GLU A 96 18.79 3.09 -0.44
CA GLU A 96 17.83 2.10 0.06
C GLU A 96 16.39 2.59 -0.03
N LEU A 97 16.13 3.83 0.41
CA LEU A 97 14.78 4.43 0.35
C LEU A 97 14.22 4.42 -1.07
N ARG A 98 15.06 4.66 -2.09
CA ARG A 98 14.66 4.59 -3.51
C ARG A 98 14.16 3.19 -3.92
N LYS A 99 14.67 2.11 -3.35
CA LYS A 99 14.18 0.74 -3.63
C LYS A 99 12.75 0.56 -3.12
N HIS A 100 12.46 1.08 -1.92
CA HIS A 100 11.11 1.08 -1.39
C HIS A 100 10.18 1.97 -2.21
N HIS A 101 10.61 3.18 -2.56
CA HIS A 101 9.85 4.08 -3.43
C HIS A 101 9.52 3.46 -4.78
N ALA A 102 10.43 2.72 -5.39
CA ALA A 102 10.16 2.02 -6.64
C ALA A 102 9.01 0.99 -6.55
N PHE A 103 8.72 0.47 -5.35
CA PHE A 103 7.64 -0.49 -5.12
C PHE A 103 6.25 0.16 -5.04
N TRP A 104 6.16 1.40 -4.55
CA TRP A 104 4.86 2.01 -4.21
C TRP A 104 4.59 3.36 -4.85
N GLN A 105 5.59 4.03 -5.43
CA GLN A 105 5.37 5.34 -6.03
C GLN A 105 4.45 5.23 -7.25
N PRO A 106 3.38 6.04 -7.31
CA PRO A 106 2.48 6.06 -8.46
C PRO A 106 3.18 6.62 -9.71
N ARG A 107 2.85 6.08 -10.89
CA ARG A 107 3.40 6.54 -12.19
C ARG A 107 2.98 7.97 -12.52
N ARG A 108 3.74 8.59 -13.43
CA ARG A 108 3.59 10.00 -13.84
C ARG A 108 2.24 10.28 -14.50
N GLU A 109 1.71 9.32 -15.24
CA GLU A 109 0.43 9.37 -15.95
C GLU A 109 -0.74 9.48 -14.96
N MET A 110 -0.65 8.75 -13.85
CA MET A 110 -1.59 8.88 -12.73
C MET A 110 -1.55 10.29 -12.13
N ARG A 111 -0.34 10.83 -11.92
CA ARG A 111 -0.12 12.17 -11.38
C ARG A 111 -0.67 13.26 -12.33
N SER A 112 -0.63 13.06 -13.66
CA SER A 112 -1.20 14.01 -14.62
C SER A 112 -2.74 14.04 -14.64
N VAL A 113 -3.40 12.89 -14.55
CA VAL A 113 -4.88 12.84 -14.47
C VAL A 113 -5.38 13.55 -13.22
N LEU A 114 -4.66 13.41 -12.11
CA LEU A 114 -4.97 14.12 -10.87
C LEU A 114 -4.78 15.62 -10.96
N ARG A 115 -3.80 16.08 -11.73
CA ARG A 115 -3.58 17.50 -11.99
C ARG A 115 -4.77 18.12 -12.73
N ASP A 116 -5.33 17.40 -13.69
CA ASP A 116 -6.52 17.84 -14.42
C ASP A 116 -7.74 17.90 -13.50
N ILE A 117 -7.87 16.93 -12.57
CA ILE A 117 -8.93 16.91 -11.55
C ILE A 117 -8.76 18.02 -10.51
N GLN A 118 -7.54 18.29 -10.05
CA GLN A 118 -7.21 19.39 -9.14
C GLN A 118 -7.45 20.76 -9.81
N GLY A 119 -7.16 20.88 -11.11
CA GLY A 119 -7.39 22.08 -11.92
C GLY A 119 -8.87 22.39 -12.15
N ASP A 120 -9.69 21.36 -12.40
CA ASP A 120 -11.13 21.52 -12.65
C ASP A 120 -11.98 21.54 -11.36
N ALA A 121 -11.49 21.01 -10.23
CA ALA A 121 -12.37 20.87 -9.08
C ALA A 121 -11.72 20.65 -7.70
N TYR A 122 -11.84 21.65 -6.83
CA TYR A 122 -12.66 21.44 -5.62
C TYR A 122 -14.19 21.60 -5.92
N GLY A 123 -14.59 21.95 -7.16
CA GLY A 123 -15.94 22.43 -7.51
C GLY A 123 -16.78 21.66 -8.55
N ALA A 124 -16.25 20.76 -9.38
CA ALA A 124 -17.05 20.02 -10.38
C ALA A 124 -16.79 18.50 -10.34
N ARG A 125 -17.53 17.79 -9.48
CA ARG A 125 -17.55 16.32 -9.39
C ARG A 125 -18.11 15.72 -10.69
N SER A 126 -17.25 15.39 -11.67
CA SER A 126 -17.66 14.57 -12.81
C SER A 126 -17.38 13.08 -12.53
N GLU A 127 -18.36 12.21 -12.78
CA GLU A 127 -18.24 10.75 -12.60
C GLU A 127 -17.07 10.14 -13.40
N ARG A 128 -16.66 10.79 -14.50
CA ARG A 128 -15.53 10.36 -15.34
C ARG A 128 -14.17 10.48 -14.64
N ALA A 129 -13.96 11.52 -13.83
CA ALA A 129 -12.71 11.71 -13.09
C ALA A 129 -12.44 10.57 -12.09
N HIS A 130 -13.49 10.04 -11.46
CA HIS A 130 -13.40 8.96 -10.47
C HIS A 130 -13.07 7.59 -11.08
N SER A 131 -13.53 7.31 -12.31
CA SER A 131 -13.27 6.03 -12.98
C SER A 131 -11.82 5.91 -13.49
N VAL A 132 -11.21 7.03 -13.90
CA VAL A 132 -9.80 7.07 -14.32
C VAL A 132 -8.86 6.97 -13.11
N LEU A 133 -9.17 7.67 -12.01
CA LEU A 133 -8.44 7.52 -10.74
C LEU A 133 -8.39 6.07 -10.26
N PHE A 134 -9.54 5.39 -10.24
CA PHE A 134 -9.66 4.00 -9.79
C PHE A 134 -8.81 3.01 -10.61
N THR A 135 -8.75 3.19 -11.93
CA THR A 135 -8.10 2.23 -12.85
C THR A 135 -6.59 2.46 -12.97
N VAL A 136 -6.13 3.71 -12.89
CA VAL A 136 -4.73 4.07 -13.14
C VAL A 136 -3.84 3.87 -11.90
N THR A 137 -4.42 3.87 -10.68
CA THR A 137 -3.62 3.77 -9.44
C THR A 137 -2.88 2.44 -9.25
N LEU A 138 -3.50 1.33 -9.65
CA LEU A 138 -3.04 -0.02 -9.25
C LEU A 138 -2.36 -0.79 -10.37
N ARG A 139 -2.60 -0.42 -11.63
CA ARG A 139 -2.07 -1.13 -12.81
C ARG A 139 -0.61 -0.85 -13.16
N ASP A 140 0.00 0.11 -12.45
CA ASP A 140 1.23 0.78 -12.89
C ASP A 140 2.40 0.64 -11.89
N LEU A 141 2.25 -0.16 -10.82
CA LEU A 141 3.36 -0.48 -9.92
C LEU A 141 4.27 -1.55 -10.54
N ASP A 142 5.32 -1.11 -11.25
CA ASP A 142 6.34 -2.00 -11.80
C ASP A 142 7.31 -2.44 -10.70
N CYS A 143 7.08 -3.62 -10.12
CA CYS A 143 7.88 -4.11 -9.01
C CYS A 143 9.15 -4.80 -9.52
N PHE A 144 10.26 -4.06 -9.67
CA PHE A 144 11.58 -4.69 -9.89
C PHE A 144 12.09 -5.47 -8.67
N VAL A 145 11.51 -5.22 -7.50
CA VAL A 145 11.81 -5.90 -6.24
C VAL A 145 10.57 -6.68 -5.81
N GLY A 146 10.76 -7.96 -5.47
CA GLY A 146 9.67 -8.82 -5.06
C GLY A 146 9.02 -8.36 -3.75
N VAL A 147 7.70 -8.53 -3.64
CA VAL A 147 6.93 -8.28 -2.41
C VAL A 147 7.51 -9.01 -1.20
N ASP A 148 8.20 -10.12 -1.44
CA ASP A 148 8.82 -10.95 -0.42
C ASP A 148 9.99 -10.29 0.29
N GLU A 149 10.58 -9.28 -0.33
CA GLU A 149 11.65 -8.46 0.23
C GLU A 149 11.10 -7.18 0.90
N MET A 150 9.79 -6.91 0.82
CA MET A 150 9.21 -5.67 1.34
C MET A 150 8.81 -5.78 2.83
N PRO A 151 9.27 -4.84 3.69
CA PRO A 151 8.86 -4.80 5.09
C PRO A 151 7.48 -4.16 5.25
N ALA A 152 6.82 -4.37 6.41
CA ALA A 152 5.51 -3.78 6.71
C ALA A 152 5.41 -2.26 6.43
N PRO A 153 6.39 -1.41 6.79
CA PRO A 153 6.28 0.03 6.54
C PRO A 153 6.12 0.40 5.06
N THR A 154 6.67 -0.41 4.15
CA THR A 154 6.51 -0.21 2.70
C THR A 154 5.14 -0.68 2.23
N LEU A 155 4.74 -1.88 2.66
CA LEU A 155 3.42 -2.43 2.32
C LEU A 155 2.29 -1.56 2.88
N ALA A 156 2.49 -0.93 4.04
CA ALA A 156 1.54 0.01 4.62
C ALA A 156 1.24 1.21 3.71
N LEU A 157 2.26 1.77 3.05
CA LEU A 157 2.07 2.87 2.08
C LEU A 157 1.28 2.39 0.86
N VAL A 158 1.62 1.22 0.31
CA VAL A 158 0.88 0.63 -0.83
C VAL A 158 -0.56 0.35 -0.44
N ASN A 159 -0.78 -0.32 0.68
CA ASN A 159 -2.11 -0.72 1.12
C ASN A 159 -2.99 0.49 1.48
N ALA A 160 -2.42 1.58 2.02
CA ALA A 160 -3.15 2.83 2.22
C ALA A 160 -3.60 3.42 0.87
N MET A 161 -2.71 3.46 -0.11
CA MET A 161 -3.04 3.93 -1.46
C MET A 161 -4.10 3.05 -2.13
N SER A 162 -3.98 1.72 -2.04
CA SER A 162 -4.97 0.76 -2.56
C SER A 162 -6.32 0.92 -1.90
N LEU A 163 -6.36 1.06 -0.57
CA LEU A 163 -7.60 1.33 0.17
C LEU A 163 -8.26 2.62 -0.31
N PHE A 164 -7.51 3.71 -0.47
CA PHE A 164 -8.08 4.98 -0.91
C PHE A 164 -8.53 4.94 -2.36
N GLY A 165 -7.80 4.23 -3.22
CA GLY A 165 -8.13 4.08 -4.64
C GLY A 165 -9.32 3.17 -4.92
N LEU A 166 -9.55 2.14 -4.10
CA LEU A 166 -10.62 1.16 -4.32
C LEU A 166 -11.97 1.55 -3.72
N HIS A 167 -12.02 2.62 -2.93
CA HIS A 167 -13.23 3.04 -2.20
C HIS A 167 -13.60 4.47 -2.55
N GLN A 168 -14.74 4.65 -3.26
CA GLN A 168 -15.23 5.97 -3.67
C GLN A 168 -15.37 6.96 -2.51
N ARG A 169 -15.72 6.49 -1.32
CA ARG A 169 -15.84 7.31 -0.10
C ARG A 169 -14.50 7.84 0.43
N LEU A 170 -13.37 7.32 -0.07
CA LEU A 170 -12.01 7.67 0.35
C LEU A 170 -11.22 8.40 -0.74
N VAL A 171 -11.87 8.83 -1.82
CA VAL A 171 -11.21 9.56 -2.93
C VAL A 171 -10.53 10.84 -2.44
N GLY A 172 -11.12 11.58 -1.50
CA GLY A 172 -10.46 12.74 -0.89
C GLY A 172 -9.14 12.36 -0.22
N ALA A 173 -9.11 11.24 0.51
CA ALA A 173 -7.89 10.71 1.10
C ALA A 173 -6.86 10.27 0.05
N LEU A 174 -7.30 9.72 -1.10
CA LEU A 174 -6.37 9.45 -2.20
C LEU A 174 -5.72 10.74 -2.71
N VAL A 175 -6.49 11.80 -2.93
CA VAL A 175 -5.97 13.09 -3.38
C VAL A 175 -4.96 13.65 -2.38
N GLY A 176 -5.28 13.62 -1.09
CA GLY A 176 -4.37 14.07 -0.03
C GLY A 176 -3.09 13.25 0.03
N PHE A 177 -3.20 11.92 -0.08
CA PHE A 177 -2.06 11.02 -0.07
C PHE A 177 -1.10 11.32 -1.23
N LEU A 178 -1.62 11.44 -2.45
CA LEU A 178 -0.81 11.69 -3.65
C LEU A 178 -0.20 13.09 -3.66
N THR A 179 -0.91 14.07 -3.10
CA THR A 179 -0.35 15.40 -2.85
C THR A 179 0.87 15.33 -1.93
N ALA A 180 0.81 14.52 -0.87
CA ALA A 180 1.95 14.30 0.02
C ALA A 180 3.10 13.52 -0.65
N VAL A 181 2.82 12.60 -1.58
CA VAL A 181 3.88 11.95 -2.37
C VAL A 181 4.71 12.97 -3.14
N ASP A 182 4.05 13.96 -3.75
CA ASP A 182 4.72 15.02 -4.51
C ASP A 182 5.59 15.91 -3.61
N THR A 183 5.14 16.19 -2.38
CA THR A 183 5.90 16.96 -1.38
C THR A 183 7.14 16.19 -0.91
N ILE A 184 7.00 14.89 -0.65
CA ILE A 184 8.07 14.00 -0.22
C ILE A 184 9.11 13.79 -1.34
N GLY A 185 8.66 13.69 -2.59
CA GLY A 185 9.51 13.54 -3.77
C GLY A 185 10.35 14.78 -4.10
N GLY A 186 10.17 15.88 -3.38
CA GLY A 186 10.88 17.14 -3.61
C GLY A 186 10.43 17.84 -4.89
N ASP A 187 9.22 17.57 -5.39
CA ASP A 187 8.67 18.25 -6.55
C ASP A 187 8.36 19.72 -6.15
N PRO A 188 9.00 20.74 -6.76
CA PRO A 188 8.78 22.15 -6.38
C PRO A 188 7.32 22.61 -6.52
N PHE A 189 6.47 21.86 -7.23
CA PHE A 189 5.03 22.11 -7.33
C PHE A 189 4.25 21.78 -6.05
N ALA A 190 4.82 21.03 -5.11
CA ALA A 190 4.25 20.74 -3.79
C ALA A 190 3.92 22.00 -2.97
N GLN A 191 4.59 23.11 -3.27
CA GLN A 191 4.41 24.41 -2.60
C GLN A 191 3.21 25.21 -3.14
N LEU A 192 2.55 24.74 -4.19
CA LEU A 192 1.44 25.44 -4.82
C LEU A 192 0.08 25.10 -4.23
N LEU A 193 -0.03 24.28 -3.17
CA LEU A 193 -1.30 24.02 -2.51
C LEU A 193 -1.89 25.33 -1.96
N PRO A 194 -2.90 25.93 -2.61
CA PRO A 194 -3.52 27.14 -2.13
C PRO A 194 -4.78 26.70 -1.39
N VAL A 195 -4.63 26.03 -0.24
CA VAL A 195 -5.80 25.65 0.55
C VAL A 195 -5.54 25.91 2.03
N GLN A 196 -6.10 27.01 2.51
CA GLN A 196 -6.43 27.15 3.92
C GLN A 196 -7.46 26.06 4.25
N CYS A 197 -7.00 25.02 4.96
CA CYS A 197 -7.78 23.93 5.53
C CYS A 197 -8.45 22.98 4.51
N PRO A 198 -7.73 21.94 4.01
CA PRO A 198 -8.35 20.92 3.17
C PRO A 198 -9.48 20.19 3.94
N PRO A 199 -10.51 19.69 3.23
CA PRO A 199 -11.52 18.80 3.81
C PRO A 199 -10.89 17.66 4.62
N ASP A 200 -11.58 17.19 5.67
CA ASP A 200 -11.03 16.22 6.63
C ASP A 200 -10.56 14.91 5.98
N ASP A 201 -11.21 14.48 4.90
CA ASP A 201 -10.81 13.32 4.10
C ASP A 201 -9.50 13.55 3.34
N VAL A 202 -9.30 14.74 2.75
CA VAL A 202 -8.03 15.13 2.12
C VAL A 202 -6.91 15.22 3.16
N ARG A 203 -7.19 15.79 4.33
CA ARG A 203 -6.23 15.86 5.44
C ARG A 203 -5.81 14.47 5.90
N LEU A 204 -6.77 13.54 6.04
CA LEU A 204 -6.47 12.15 6.40
C LEU A 204 -5.43 11.54 5.45
N GLY A 205 -5.66 11.65 4.14
CA GLY A 205 -4.73 11.13 3.13
C GLY A 205 -3.32 11.70 3.25
N PHE A 206 -3.23 13.02 3.38
CA PHE A 206 -1.96 13.74 3.50
C PHE A 206 -1.20 13.30 4.77
N THR A 207 -1.87 13.33 5.91
CA THR A 207 -1.32 12.89 7.20
C THR A 207 -0.87 11.42 7.17
N VAL A 208 -1.67 10.53 6.58
CA VAL A 208 -1.32 9.11 6.44
C VAL A 208 -0.03 8.94 5.64
N CYS A 209 0.11 9.62 4.50
CA CYS A 209 1.30 9.50 3.66
C CYS A 209 2.54 10.01 4.39
N HIS A 210 2.48 11.21 4.97
CA HIS A 210 3.60 11.81 5.70
C HIS A 210 4.02 10.97 6.90
N GLU A 211 3.07 10.52 7.72
CA GLU A 211 3.36 9.76 8.93
C GLU A 211 3.94 8.37 8.61
N LEU A 212 3.36 7.65 7.64
CA LEU A 212 3.88 6.34 7.22
C LEU A 212 5.25 6.47 6.53
N HIS A 213 5.46 7.51 5.72
CA HIS A 213 6.75 7.76 5.09
C HIS A 213 7.82 8.14 6.11
N ALA A 214 7.50 8.99 7.09
CA ALA A 214 8.41 9.32 8.18
C ALA A 214 8.85 8.04 8.92
N ARG A 215 7.92 7.14 9.23
CA ARG A 215 8.23 5.83 9.84
C ARG A 215 9.08 4.94 8.93
N LEU A 216 8.83 4.93 7.62
CA LEU A 216 9.68 4.22 6.66
C LEU A 216 11.12 4.77 6.67
N THR A 217 11.30 6.09 6.71
CA THR A 217 12.66 6.67 6.80
C THR A 217 13.36 6.26 8.09
N GLN A 218 12.65 6.21 9.22
CA GLN A 218 13.19 5.70 10.49
C GLN A 218 13.57 4.22 10.41
N HIS A 219 12.77 3.39 9.75
CA HIS A 219 13.07 1.98 9.52
C HIS A 219 14.34 1.80 8.69
N VAL A 220 14.48 2.55 7.59
CA VAL A 220 15.70 2.54 6.75
C VAL A 220 16.92 2.96 7.57
N HIS A 221 16.83 4.10 8.27
CA HIS A 221 17.90 4.59 9.12
C HIS A 221 18.32 3.55 10.17
N SER A 222 17.36 3.02 10.91
CA SER A 222 17.62 2.06 11.99
C SER A 222 18.21 0.74 11.48
N SER A 223 17.80 0.29 10.28
CA SER A 223 18.33 -0.92 9.66
C SER A 223 19.80 -0.77 9.30
N LEU A 224 20.16 0.35 8.68
CA LEU A 224 21.55 0.66 8.31
C LEU A 224 22.44 0.89 9.53
N GLN A 225 21.94 1.55 10.58
CA GLN A 225 22.66 1.67 11.85
C GLN A 225 22.94 0.31 12.50
N ALA A 226 22.09 -0.68 12.25
CA ALA A 226 22.29 -2.06 12.69
C ALA A 226 23.16 -2.90 11.72
N GLY A 227 23.73 -2.29 10.67
CA GLY A 227 24.57 -2.96 9.67
C GLY A 227 23.82 -3.93 8.77
N ARG A 228 22.51 -3.72 8.56
CA ARG A 228 21.64 -4.55 7.71
C ARG A 228 20.95 -3.71 6.65
N THR A 229 20.49 -4.34 5.57
CA THR A 229 19.58 -3.71 4.61
C THR A 229 18.19 -3.48 5.23
N SER A 230 17.50 -2.42 4.79
CA SER A 230 16.11 -2.13 5.14
C SER A 230 15.09 -3.08 4.50
N LEU A 231 15.48 -3.80 3.44
CA LEU A 231 14.68 -4.85 2.83
C LEU A 231 14.67 -6.09 3.72
N ARG A 232 13.61 -6.89 3.63
CA ARG A 232 13.63 -8.24 4.16
C ARG A 232 14.53 -9.11 3.30
N GLY A 233 15.16 -10.11 3.93
CA GLY A 233 15.52 -11.30 3.16
C GLY A 233 14.24 -11.94 2.63
N ARG A 234 14.28 -12.47 1.40
CA ARG A 234 13.16 -13.19 0.78
C ARG A 234 12.49 -14.09 1.81
N TRP A 235 11.15 -14.12 1.87
CA TRP A 235 10.45 -15.11 2.67
C TRP A 235 10.97 -16.48 2.25
N LEU A 236 11.85 -17.06 3.06
CA LEU A 236 12.21 -18.46 2.96
C LEU A 236 10.96 -19.22 3.40
N VAL A 237 9.98 -19.34 2.51
CA VAL A 237 9.29 -20.61 2.38
C VAL A 237 10.43 -21.57 2.03
N PRO A 238 10.75 -22.58 2.86
CA PRO A 238 11.65 -23.62 2.43
C PRO A 238 10.92 -24.39 1.33
N GLN A 239 10.97 -23.88 0.10
CA GLN A 239 10.67 -24.68 -1.06
C GLN A 239 11.85 -25.63 -1.19
N GLY A 240 11.60 -26.90 -0.83
CA GLY A 240 12.36 -27.98 -1.41
C GLY A 240 12.41 -27.75 -2.91
N ARG A 241 13.62 -27.61 -3.45
CA ARG A 241 13.87 -27.54 -4.88
C ARG A 241 13.16 -28.70 -5.56
N VAL A 242 12.08 -28.43 -6.27
CA VAL A 242 11.63 -29.33 -7.34
C VAL A 242 12.48 -28.96 -8.54
N ASN A 243 13.54 -29.72 -8.75
CA ASN A 243 14.23 -29.79 -10.03
C ASN A 243 13.19 -30.17 -11.09
N VAL A 244 12.91 -29.26 -12.02
CA VAL A 244 12.34 -29.64 -13.31
C VAL A 244 13.53 -29.78 -14.25
N GLY A 245 13.98 -31.02 -14.39
CA GLY A 245 15.00 -31.37 -15.37
C GLY A 245 14.48 -31.14 -16.78
N CYS A 246 15.37 -30.68 -17.64
CA CYS A 246 15.43 -31.11 -19.03
C CYS A 246 16.73 -31.92 -19.17
#